data_AF-A0A1B7X3N5-F1
#
_entry.id   AF-A0A1B7X3N5-F1
#
_cell.length_a   1.000
_cell.length_b   1.000
_cell.length_c   1.000
_cell.angle_alpha   90.00
_cell.angle_beta   90.00
_cell.angle_gamma   90.00
#
_symmetry.space_group_name_H-M   'P 1'
#
loop_
_entity.id
_entity.type
_entity.pdbx_description
1 polymer ?
#
loop_
_entity_poly.entity_id
_entity_poly.type
_entity_poly.pdbx_seq_one_letter_code
_entity_poly.pdbx_strand_id
1 'polypeptide(L)' 'MHQLITLSDRMKCAITGTIIDKGEQAYYNYQTKNCIHPLEYEKNMRQTKIGDPKTYFTRLQKLNK' A
#
# COMPACT_ATOMS: atom_id res chain seq x y z
N MET A 1 3.97 -1.56 -8.69
CA MET A 1 3.50 -2.91 -8.29
C MET A 1 3.87 -3.11 -6.82
N HIS A 2 2.98 -3.66 -5.98
CA HIS A 2 3.24 -3.83 -4.55
C HIS A 2 3.74 -5.26 -4.28
N GLN A 3 4.82 -5.41 -3.52
CA GLN A 3 5.36 -6.71 -3.10
C GLN A 3 5.23 -6.86 -1.60
N LEU A 4 4.79 -8.03 -1.12
CA LEU A 4 4.80 -8.34 0.30
C LEU A 4 6.26 -8.57 0.74
N ILE A 5 6.74 -7.75 1.66
CA ILE A 5 8.09 -7.85 2.24
C ILE A 5 7.99 -7.84 3.77
N THR A 6 9.03 -8.34 4.42
CA THR A 6 9.26 -8.09 5.85
C THR A 6 10.05 -6.80 6.01
N LEU A 7 9.57 -5.90 6.85
CA LEU A 7 10.19 -4.59 7.05
C LEU A 7 11.54 -4.72 7.78
N SER A 8 12.57 -4.14 7.18
CA SER A 8 13.90 -4.03 7.81
C SER A 8 13.97 -2.88 8.82
N ASP A 9 13.08 -1.90 8.67
CA ASP A 9 12.99 -0.68 9.49
C ASP A 9 11.53 -0.29 9.70
N ARG A 10 11.27 0.48 10.76
CA ARG A 10 9.94 1.00 11.07
C ARG A 10 9.46 1.94 9.95
N MET A 11 8.29 1.68 9.38
CA MET A 11 7.72 2.51 8.32
C MET A 11 6.28 2.92 8.61
N LYS A 12 5.81 3.97 7.92
CA LYS A 12 4.44 4.49 8.07
C LYS A 12 3.58 3.98 6.91
N CYS A 13 2.43 3.39 7.23
CA CYS A 13 1.44 2.97 6.26
C CYS A 13 0.92 4.18 5.45
N ALA A 14 0.99 4.09 4.12
CA ALA A 14 0.61 5.18 3.22
C ALA A 14 -0.92 5.41 3.10
N ILE A 15 -1.74 4.49 3.63
CA ILE A 15 -3.21 4.61 3.62
C ILE A 15 -3.69 5.21 4.94
N THR A 16 -3.37 4.54 6.05
CA THR A 16 -3.91 4.85 7.38
C THR A 16 -3.00 5.77 8.19
N GLY A 17 -1.74 5.92 7.79
CA GLY A 17 -0.73 6.62 8.58
C GLY A 17 -0.29 5.88 9.85
N THR A 18 -0.74 4.64 10.06
CA THR A 18 -0.30 3.81 11.18
C THR A 18 1.16 3.43 11.02
N ILE A 19 1.86 3.29 12.15
CA ILE A 19 3.22 2.78 12.16
C ILE A 19 3.16 1.26 11.95
N ILE A 20 4.05 0.75 11.10
CA ILE A 20 4.33 -0.67 10.90
C ILE A 20 5.75 -0.89 11.41
N ASP A 21 5.89 -1.78 12.39
CA ASP A 21 7.13 -1.97 13.09
C ASP A 21 8.13 -2.82 12.28
N LYS A 22 9.40 -2.72 12.68
CA LYS A 22 10.46 -3.54 12.11
C LYS A 22 10.17 -5.02 12.37
N GLY A 23 10.35 -5.86 11.34
CA GLY A 23 10.07 -7.29 11.40
C GLY A 23 8.63 -7.66 11.07
N GLU A 24 7.72 -6.69 10.94
CA GLU A 24 6.36 -6.93 10.47
C GLU A 24 6.28 -7.01 8.95
N GLN A 25 5.23 -7.64 8.43
CA GLN A 25 4.99 -7.73 7.00
C GLN A 25 4.24 -6.50 6.49
N ALA A 26 4.65 -5.99 5.32
CA ALA A 26 3.96 -4.90 4.64
C ALA A 26 4.05 -5.06 3.11
N TYR A 27 3.04 -4.54 2.42
CA TYR A 27 3.09 -4.39 0.96
C TYR A 27 3.89 -3.15 0.61
N TYR A 28 5.08 -3.33 0.05
CA TYR A 28 5.97 -2.27 -0.37
C TYR A 28 5.84 -1.96 -1.85
N ASN A 29 5.79 -0.67 -2.18
CA ASN A 29 5.82 -0.17 -3.54
C ASN A 29 7.18 0.43 -3.84
N TYR A 30 7.99 -0.23 -4.66
CA TYR A 30 9.32 0.25 -5.02
C TYR A 30 9.32 1.56 -5.83
N GLN A 31 8.23 1.85 -6.54
CA GLN A 31 8.13 3.06 -7.37
C GLN A 31 7.92 4.30 -6.49
N THR A 32 7.00 4.21 -5.53
CA THR A 32 6.67 5.33 -4.64
C THR A 32 7.40 5.28 -3.30
N LYS A 33 8.20 4.23 -3.06
CA LYS A 33 8.91 3.94 -1.80
C LYS A 33 7.99 3.91 -0.57
N ASN A 34 6.72 3.53 -0.77
CA ASN A 34 5.70 3.53 0.27
C ASN A 34 5.37 2.10 0.72
N CYS A 35 4.96 1.97 1.98
CA CYS A 35 4.47 0.71 2.53
C CYS A 35 2.98 0.80 2.87
N ILE A 36 2.27 -0.32 2.76
CA ILE A 36 0.86 -0.44 3.08
C ILE A 36 0.70 -1.65 4.00
N HIS A 37 -0.04 -1.48 5.08
CA HIS A 37 -0.35 -2.57 6.00
C HIS A 37 -1.12 -3.68 5.27
N PRO A 38 -0.81 -4.98 5.47
CA PRO A 38 -1.42 -6.08 4.72
C PRO A 38 -2.94 -6.07 4.71
N LEU A 39 -3.56 -5.86 5.88
CA LEU A 39 -5.03 -5.78 6.01
C LEU A 39 -5.63 -4.65 5.16
N GLU A 40 -4.98 -3.48 5.13
CA GLU A 40 -5.46 -2.34 4.36
C GLU A 40 -5.27 -2.56 2.86
N TYR A 41 -4.15 -3.17 2.46
CA TYR A 41 -3.91 -3.55 1.08
C TYR A 41 -4.99 -4.51 0.57
N GLU A 42 -5.28 -5.58 1.31
CA GLU A 42 -6.31 -6.54 0.95
C GLU A 42 -7.70 -5.92 0.91
N LYS A 43 -8.05 -5.08 1.90
CA LYS A 43 -9.33 -4.37 1.92
C LYS A 43 -9.51 -3.49 0.68
N ASN A 44 -8.49 -2.74 0.30
CA ASN A 44 -8.53 -1.88 -0.88
C ASN A 44 -8.54 -2.69 -2.19
N MET A 45 -7.84 -3.82 -2.25
CA MET A 45 -7.90 -4.76 -3.38
C MET A 45 -9.29 -5.38 -3.52
N ARG A 46 -9.90 -5.85 -2.43
CA ARG A 46 -11.27 -6.41 -2.44
C ARG A 46 -12.33 -5.38 -2.82
N GLN A 47 -12.13 -4.11 -2.43
CA GLN A 47 -13.00 -2.99 -2.82
C GLN A 47 -12.77 -2.50 -4.26
N THR A 48 -11.67 -2.91 -4.91
CA THR A 48 -11.40 -2.60 -6.30
C THR A 48 -12.28 -3.47 -7.19
N LYS A 49 -13.53 -3.05 -7.41
CA LYS A 49 -14.38 -3.61 -8.46
C LYS A 49 -13.73 -3.30 -9.82
N ILE A 50 -13.57 -4.33 -10.65
CA ILE A 50 -13.12 -4.19 -12.05
C ILE A 50 -14.04 -3.17 -12.73
N GLY A 51 -13.48 -2.02 -13.13
CA GLY A 51 -14.21 -0.93 -13.79
C GLY A 51 -14.46 0.33 -12.96
N ASP A 52 -14.15 0.36 -11.65
CA ASP A 52 -14.31 1.59 -10.86
C ASP A 52 -13.02 2.46 -10.91
N PRO A 53 -13.08 3.67 -11.50
CA PRO A 53 -11.90 4.53 -11.64
C PRO A 53 -11.40 5.15 -10.32
N LYS A 54 -12.12 4.98 -9.20
CA LYS A 54 -11.86 5.71 -7.93
C LYS A 54 -11.14 4.92 -6.83
N THR A 55 -10.44 3.84 -7.16
CA THR A 55 -9.66 3.09 -6.14
C THR A 55 -8.41 3.86 -5.68
N TYR A 56 -7.93 3.57 -4.46
CA TYR A 56 -6.71 4.17 -3.92
C TYR A 56 -5.51 4.02 -4.88
N PHE A 57 -5.37 2.84 -5.49
CA PHE A 57 -4.30 2.53 -6.41
C PHE A 57 -4.41 3.29 -7.74
N THR A 58 -5.62 3.47 -8.28
CA THR A 58 -5.82 4.32 -9.48
C THR A 58 -5.63 5.80 -9.18
N ARG A 59 -5.94 6.29 -7.97
CA ARG A 59 -5.64 7.66 -7.54
C ARG A 59 -4.13 7.90 -7.40
N LEU A 60 -3.40 6.97 -6.78
CA LEU A 60 -1.93 7.04 -6.67
C LEU A 60 -1.23 7.04 -8.03
N GLN A 61 -1.75 6.31 -9.01
CA GLN A 61 -1.19 6.28 -10.37
C GLN A 61 -1.33 7.65 -11.07
N LYS A 62 -2.41 8.39 -10.81
CA LYS A 62 -2.63 9.73 -11.39
C LYS A 62 -1.75 10.81 -10.78
N LEU A 63 -1.31 10.65 -9.53
CA LEU A 63 -0.45 11.62 -8.83
C LEU A 63 1.04 11.47 -9.17
N ASN A 64 1.45 10.42 -9.89
CA ASN A 64 2.83 10.19 -10.32
C ASN A 64 3.04 10.45 -11.84
N LYS A 65 2.18 11.26 -12.46
CA LYS A 65 2.39 11.83 -13.81
C LYS A 65 2.74 13.30 -13.67
#